data_AF-A0A6I0JWY2-F1
#
_entry.id   AF-A0A6I0JWY2-F1
#
_cell.length_a   1.000
_cell.length_b   1.000
_cell.length_c   1.000
_cell.angle_alpha   90.00
_cell.angle_beta   90.00
_cell.angle_gamma   90.00
#
_symmetry.space_group_name_H-M   'P 1'
#
loop_
_entity.id
_entity.type
_entity.pdbx_description
1 polymer ?
#
loop_
_entity_poly.entity_id
_entity_poly.type
_entity_poly.pdbx_seq_one_letter_code
_entity_poly.pdbx_strand_id
1 'polypeptide(L)'
;VSTSSIIEGVNTQAESVVLWSNKNGAHKIDYFTFRNIIGRAGRMFRYFVGRVYMLEEPPSQENTKLRLEFPDDVVKKLDGNDPGIKLNNEQYVKIQRYQDEMIELLGTDIWHRIERIPQIRSCKPSMLKIIAEKLKTDSNWPTNCDALQNNNTWEWRDALGDIIEILEYHRKGHLRYYACACSNGWKMTIKELYNTVKDYGITYEDIFTFERYVSFNLSSIIAVINIIRQELYPNSSNIANFVYKASNAFLPKIVFQLEEYGLPRMISKKIQNAGLINLEDDSKEITIVIQEFNTIGIEYLEQKIPNLHSFDKYILKHFMNGIRCITTNQKN
;
A
#
# COMPACT_ATOMS: atom_id res chain seq x y z
N VAL A 1 11.97 -10.05 40.66
CA VAL A 1 10.71 -9.74 41.35
C VAL A 1 10.16 -8.47 40.74
N SER A 2 8.88 -8.43 40.36
CA SER A 2 8.27 -7.27 39.69
C SER A 2 6.82 -7.08 40.12
N THR A 3 6.28 -5.88 39.90
CA THR A 3 4.89 -5.51 40.15
C THR A 3 4.02 -5.71 38.90
N SER A 4 2.70 -5.55 39.06
CA SER A 4 1.69 -5.61 37.99
C SER A 4 1.95 -4.63 36.83
N SER A 5 2.76 -3.60 37.01
CA SER A 5 3.17 -2.64 35.97
C SER A 5 3.96 -3.27 34.81
N ILE A 6 4.53 -4.46 35.00
CA ILE A 6 5.21 -5.20 33.92
C ILE A 6 4.25 -5.60 32.79
N ILE A 7 2.95 -5.70 33.09
CA ILE A 7 1.92 -6.25 32.20
C ILE A 7 1.68 -5.36 30.99
N GLU A 8 1.76 -4.04 31.15
CA GLU A 8 1.35 -3.06 30.13
C GLU A 8 2.51 -2.47 29.32
N GLY A 9 3.76 -2.50 29.82
CA GLY A 9 4.83 -1.65 29.26
C GLY A 9 6.13 -2.30 28.83
N VAL A 10 6.39 -3.57 29.17
CA VAL A 10 7.74 -4.16 28.97
C VAL A 10 7.65 -5.55 28.36
N ASN A 11 8.34 -5.82 27.26
CA ASN A 11 8.38 -7.15 26.63
C ASN A 11 9.40 -8.07 27.35
N THR A 12 9.06 -8.50 28.56
CA THR A 12 9.92 -9.36 29.39
C THR A 12 9.37 -10.79 29.38
N GLN A 13 10.20 -11.73 28.90
CA GLN A 13 9.89 -13.16 28.80
C GLN A 13 10.87 -13.97 29.68
N ALA A 14 10.38 -15.01 30.36
CA ALA A 14 11.16 -15.83 31.29
C ALA A 14 10.83 -17.32 31.15
N GLU A 15 11.71 -18.23 31.55
CA GLU A 15 11.43 -19.67 31.55
C GLU A 15 10.31 -20.03 32.53
N SER A 16 10.31 -19.40 33.72
CA SER A 16 9.32 -19.63 34.77
C SER A 16 8.74 -18.30 35.25
N VAL A 17 7.43 -18.28 35.47
CA VAL A 17 6.69 -17.17 36.08
C VAL A 17 6.04 -17.65 37.37
N VAL A 18 6.26 -16.92 38.47
CA VAL A 18 5.63 -17.20 39.76
C VAL A 18 4.66 -16.06 40.07
N LEU A 19 3.37 -16.37 40.14
CA LEU A 19 2.32 -15.43 40.51
C LEU A 19 2.05 -15.55 42.01
N TRP A 20 2.50 -14.54 42.77
CA TRP A 20 2.41 -14.55 44.23
C TRP A 20 1.00 -14.30 44.75
N SER A 21 0.25 -13.37 44.15
CA SER A 21 -1.13 -13.08 44.53
C SER A 21 -1.97 -12.73 43.31
N ASN A 22 -3.25 -13.11 43.34
CA ASN A 22 -4.24 -12.82 42.31
C ASN A 22 -4.92 -11.46 42.53
N LYS A 23 -4.28 -10.58 43.32
CA LYS A 23 -4.75 -9.23 43.65
C LYS A 23 -3.78 -8.17 43.16
N ASN A 24 -4.32 -7.11 42.57
CA ASN A 24 -3.60 -5.87 42.27
C ASN A 24 -4.17 -4.77 43.18
N GLY A 25 -3.46 -4.47 44.28
CA GLY A 25 -3.97 -3.60 45.34
C GLY A 25 -5.19 -4.22 46.03
N ALA A 26 -6.32 -3.51 46.03
CA ALA A 26 -7.57 -3.98 46.64
C ALA A 26 -8.41 -4.90 45.73
N HIS A 27 -8.13 -4.95 44.42
CA HIS A 27 -8.96 -5.65 43.44
C HIS A 27 -8.32 -6.97 42.97
N LYS A 28 -9.14 -7.97 42.65
CA LYS A 28 -8.68 -9.17 41.95
C LYS A 28 -8.31 -8.82 40.50
N ILE A 29 -7.28 -9.44 39.96
CA ILE A 29 -6.94 -9.27 38.53
C ILE A 29 -8.01 -9.97 37.67
N ASP A 30 -8.30 -9.39 36.51
CA ASP A 30 -9.23 -9.99 35.55
C ASP A 30 -8.56 -11.14 34.76
N TYR A 31 -9.38 -11.92 34.07
CA TYR A 31 -8.90 -13.07 33.28
C TYR A 31 -7.94 -12.64 32.16
N PHE A 32 -8.14 -11.46 31.57
CA PHE A 32 -7.27 -10.94 30.50
C PHE A 32 -5.87 -10.59 31.01
N THR A 33 -5.78 -9.86 32.13
CA THR A 33 -4.53 -9.53 32.83
C THR A 33 -3.81 -10.80 33.25
N PHE A 34 -4.54 -11.77 33.79
CA PHE A 34 -4.00 -13.09 34.11
C PHE A 34 -3.38 -13.79 32.89
N ARG A 35 -4.07 -13.82 31.75
CA ARG A 35 -3.56 -14.40 30.49
C ARG A 35 -2.30 -13.70 30.00
N ASN A 36 -2.22 -12.37 30.12
CA ASN A 36 -1.05 -11.59 29.74
C ASN A 36 0.18 -11.87 30.64
N ILE A 37 -0.03 -12.15 31.94
CA ILE A 37 1.05 -12.52 32.86
C ILE A 37 1.60 -13.91 32.52
N ILE A 38 0.73 -14.91 32.41
CA ILE A 38 1.16 -16.29 32.18
C ILE A 38 1.75 -16.47 30.77
N GLY A 39 1.33 -15.65 29.80
CA GLY A 39 1.87 -15.64 28.44
C GLY A 39 3.33 -15.20 28.34
N ARG A 40 3.93 -14.71 29.44
CA ARG A 40 5.36 -14.36 29.53
C ARG A 40 6.24 -15.53 29.96
N ALA A 41 5.63 -16.66 30.33
CA ALA A 41 6.35 -17.90 30.58
C ALA A 41 6.64 -18.61 29.25
N GLY A 42 7.90 -18.97 29.05
CA GLY A 42 8.40 -19.56 27.81
C GLY A 42 8.92 -18.51 26.83
N ARG A 43 9.81 -18.95 25.93
CA ARG A 43 10.35 -18.13 24.85
C ARG A 43 10.63 -19.01 23.65
N MET A 44 10.00 -18.68 22.53
CA MET A 44 10.25 -19.35 21.26
C MET A 44 11.77 -19.34 20.98
N PHE A 45 12.32 -20.51 20.65
CA PHE A 45 13.75 -20.75 20.40
C PHE A 45 14.71 -20.66 21.61
N ARG A 46 14.21 -20.57 22.86
CA ARG A 46 15.08 -20.63 24.05
C ARG A 46 14.53 -21.50 25.19
N TYR A 47 13.27 -21.30 25.55
CA TYR A 47 12.57 -22.11 26.57
C TYR A 47 11.31 -22.66 25.94
N PHE A 48 11.40 -23.90 25.43
CA PHE A 48 10.32 -24.55 24.69
C PHE A 48 9.09 -24.82 25.57
N VAL A 49 9.30 -25.04 26.87
CA VAL A 49 8.25 -25.19 27.87
C VAL A 49 8.39 -24.06 28.89
N GLY A 50 7.37 -23.21 28.98
CA GLY A 50 7.24 -22.21 30.04
C GLY A 50 6.53 -22.81 31.27
N ARG A 51 7.03 -22.54 32.48
CA ARG A 51 6.40 -22.99 33.72
C ARG A 51 5.71 -21.84 34.45
N VAL A 52 4.48 -22.05 34.87
CA VAL A 52 3.71 -21.07 35.63
C VAL A 52 3.38 -21.67 36.98
N TYR A 53 3.83 -21.02 38.05
CA TYR A 53 3.52 -21.41 39.42
C TYR A 53 2.58 -20.37 40.03
N MET A 54 1.44 -20.84 40.51
CA MET A 54 0.41 -20.00 41.11
C MET A 54 0.26 -20.35 42.58
N LEU A 55 0.27 -19.34 43.45
CA LEU A 55 0.06 -19.53 44.89
C LEU A 55 -1.41 -19.28 45.31
N GLU A 56 -2.23 -18.73 44.43
CA GLU A 56 -3.66 -18.48 44.63
C GLU A 56 -4.46 -19.04 43.43
N GLU A 57 -5.75 -19.28 43.64
CA GLU A 57 -6.66 -19.77 42.60
C GLU A 57 -6.78 -18.78 41.44
N PRO A 58 -6.73 -19.24 40.16
CA PRO A 58 -6.87 -18.36 39.00
C PRO A 58 -8.22 -17.61 38.98
N PRO A 59 -8.28 -16.42 38.35
CA PRO A 59 -9.56 -15.77 38.11
C PRO A 59 -10.44 -16.65 37.22
N SER A 60 -11.75 -16.61 37.45
CA SER A 60 -12.72 -17.37 36.65
C SER A 60 -12.59 -17.00 35.17
N GLN A 61 -12.63 -18.01 34.30
CA GLN A 61 -12.56 -17.79 32.86
C GLN A 61 -13.76 -16.96 32.39
N GLU A 62 -13.49 -15.75 31.91
CA GLU A 62 -14.49 -14.90 31.26
C GLU A 62 -14.37 -15.03 29.75
N ASN A 63 -15.52 -15.15 29.07
CA ASN A 63 -15.57 -15.03 27.62
C ASN A 63 -15.37 -13.55 27.26
N THR A 64 -14.13 -13.15 27.00
CA THR A 64 -13.81 -11.83 26.45
C THR A 64 -14.40 -11.72 25.04
N LYS A 65 -15.69 -11.40 24.92
CA LYS A 65 -16.29 -10.97 23.66
C LYS A 65 -15.75 -9.56 23.37
N LEU A 66 -14.60 -9.49 22.71
CA LEU A 66 -14.17 -8.28 22.02
C LEU A 66 -15.25 -7.95 20.98
N ARG A 67 -16.12 -6.99 21.30
CA ARG A 67 -17.04 -6.40 20.32
C ARG A 67 -16.18 -5.51 19.42
N LEU A 68 -15.79 -6.05 18.28
CA LEU A 68 -15.20 -5.27 17.20
C LEU A 68 -16.34 -4.48 16.56
N GLU A 69 -16.43 -3.19 16.88
CA GLU A 69 -17.31 -2.29 16.15
C GLU A 69 -16.66 -1.94 14.82
N PHE A 70 -17.40 -2.13 13.72
CA PHE A 70 -16.92 -1.75 12.40
C PHE A 70 -16.96 -0.23 12.26
N PRO A 71 -15.85 0.41 11.83
CA PRO A 71 -15.88 1.82 11.44
C PRO A 71 -16.93 2.07 10.35
N ASP A 72 -17.54 3.25 10.36
CA ASP A 72 -18.60 3.61 9.41
C ASP A 72 -18.20 3.44 7.94
N ASP A 73 -16.95 3.76 7.58
CA ASP A 73 -16.43 3.58 6.23
C ASP A 73 -16.32 2.11 5.81
N VAL A 74 -16.13 1.19 6.76
CA VAL A 74 -16.14 -0.26 6.48
C VAL A 74 -17.56 -0.73 6.25
N VAL A 75 -18.51 -0.27 7.08
CA VAL A 75 -19.93 -0.60 6.96
C VAL A 75 -20.49 -0.17 5.61
N LYS A 76 -20.23 1.08 5.19
CA LYS A 76 -20.73 1.65 3.93
C LYS A 76 -20.23 0.93 2.65
N LYS A 77 -19.15 0.15 2.74
CA LYS A 77 -18.61 -0.64 1.62
C LYS A 77 -19.29 -1.99 1.43
N LEU A 78 -20.06 -2.44 2.42
CA LEU A 78 -20.73 -3.73 2.37
C LEU A 78 -21.88 -3.68 1.37
N ASP A 79 -22.12 -4.83 0.73
CA ASP A 79 -23.29 -5.01 -0.10
C ASP A 79 -24.53 -5.06 0.81
N GLY A 80 -25.52 -4.21 0.54
CA GLY A 80 -26.76 -4.18 1.31
C GLY A 80 -27.60 -5.44 1.15
N ASN A 81 -27.45 -6.18 0.04
CA ASN A 81 -28.20 -7.40 -0.25
C ASN A 81 -27.51 -8.66 0.27
N ASP A 82 -26.19 -8.74 0.15
CA ASP A 82 -25.37 -9.84 0.66
C ASP A 82 -24.10 -9.33 1.36
N PRO A 83 -24.22 -8.82 2.60
CA PRO A 83 -23.08 -8.27 3.32
C PRO A 83 -22.05 -9.33 3.75
N GLY A 84 -22.34 -10.63 3.60
CA GLY A 84 -21.49 -11.74 4.08
C GLY A 84 -21.35 -11.83 5.60
N ILE A 85 -21.89 -10.85 6.35
CA ILE A 85 -21.88 -10.77 7.81
C ILE A 85 -23.25 -10.31 8.33
N LYS A 86 -23.61 -10.71 9.56
CA LYS A 86 -24.84 -10.21 10.20
C LYS A 86 -24.65 -8.74 10.59
N LEU A 87 -25.42 -7.87 9.97
CA LEU A 87 -25.47 -6.44 10.29
C LEU A 87 -26.64 -6.11 11.23
N ASN A 88 -26.48 -5.07 12.04
CA ASN A 88 -27.58 -4.50 12.83
C ASN A 88 -28.38 -3.47 11.99
N ASN A 89 -29.57 -3.08 12.47
CA ASN A 89 -30.43 -2.14 11.75
C ASN A 89 -29.74 -0.79 11.47
N GLU A 90 -28.95 -0.28 12.41
CA GLU A 90 -28.21 0.97 12.24
C GLU A 90 -27.18 0.90 11.11
N GLN A 91 -26.50 -0.24 10.95
CA GLN A 91 -25.54 -0.49 9.88
C GLN A 91 -26.23 -0.56 8.53
N TYR A 92 -27.38 -1.24 8.41
CA TYR A 92 -28.17 -1.25 7.18
C TYR A 92 -28.64 0.16 6.80
N VAL A 93 -29.13 0.94 7.77
CA VAL A 93 -29.53 2.35 7.53
C VAL A 93 -28.34 3.17 7.03
N LYS A 94 -27.13 2.96 7.57
CA LYS A 94 -25.92 3.65 7.11
C LYS A 94 -25.53 3.27 5.68
N ILE A 95 -25.66 2.00 5.29
CA ILE A 95 -25.41 1.55 3.92
C ILE A 95 -26.41 2.18 2.97
N GLN A 96 -27.71 2.07 3.29
CA GLN A 96 -28.77 2.61 2.46
C GLN A 96 -28.64 4.13 2.30
N ARG A 97 -28.41 4.87 3.39
CA ARG A 97 -28.21 6.31 3.32
C ARG A 97 -27.03 6.69 2.44
N TYR A 98 -25.93 5.95 2.50
CA TYR A 98 -24.78 6.19 1.63
C TYR A 98 -25.11 5.93 0.15
N GLN A 99 -25.84 4.86 -0.15
CA GLN A 99 -26.32 4.54 -1.50
C GLN A 99 -27.22 5.65 -2.04
N ASP A 100 -28.21 6.09 -1.24
CA ASP A 100 -29.13 7.16 -1.59
C ASP A 100 -28.40 8.49 -1.85
N GLU A 101 -27.45 8.85 -0.99
CA GLU A 101 -26.61 10.05 -1.16
C GLU A 101 -25.80 10.01 -2.48
N MET A 102 -25.21 8.86 -2.82
CA MET A 102 -24.45 8.72 -4.08
C MET A 102 -25.36 8.74 -5.31
N ILE A 103 -26.55 8.15 -5.22
CA ILE A 103 -27.57 8.19 -6.27
C ILE A 103 -28.07 9.62 -6.49
N GLU A 104 -28.28 10.40 -5.43
CA GLU A 104 -28.67 11.81 -5.52
C GLU A 104 -27.59 12.65 -6.22
N LEU A 105 -26.31 12.41 -5.90
CA LEU A 105 -25.18 13.15 -6.47
C LEU A 105 -24.90 12.80 -7.94
N LEU A 106 -24.85 11.52 -8.28
CA LEU A 106 -24.39 11.03 -9.59
C LEU A 106 -25.53 10.58 -10.50
N GLY A 107 -26.70 10.29 -9.97
CA GLY A 107 -27.81 9.66 -10.67
C GLY A 107 -27.74 8.13 -10.61
N THR A 108 -28.91 7.49 -10.57
CA THR A 108 -29.09 6.04 -10.42
C THR A 108 -28.32 5.23 -11.47
N ASP A 109 -28.42 5.63 -12.74
CA ASP A 109 -27.79 4.89 -13.85
C ASP A 109 -26.26 4.93 -13.80
N ILE A 110 -25.67 6.07 -13.46
CA ILE A 110 -24.21 6.23 -13.36
C ILE A 110 -23.70 5.44 -12.17
N TRP A 111 -24.36 5.58 -11.01
CA TRP A 111 -23.94 4.93 -9.79
C TRP A 111 -23.92 3.39 -9.92
N HIS A 112 -24.98 2.79 -10.47
CA HIS A 112 -25.03 1.33 -10.67
C HIS A 112 -23.96 0.80 -11.63
N ARG A 113 -23.50 1.61 -12.59
CA ARG A 113 -22.38 1.22 -13.48
C ARG A 113 -21.05 1.22 -12.76
N ILE A 114 -20.81 2.19 -11.86
CA ILE A 114 -19.49 2.39 -11.25
C ILE A 114 -19.32 1.71 -9.89
N GLU A 115 -20.39 1.48 -9.12
CA GLU A 115 -20.29 1.01 -7.72
C GLU A 115 -19.58 -0.34 -7.58
N ARG A 116 -19.61 -1.17 -8.64
CA ARG A 116 -18.97 -2.49 -8.67
C ARG A 116 -17.53 -2.47 -9.15
N ILE A 117 -17.06 -1.36 -9.71
CA ILE A 117 -15.71 -1.23 -10.24
C ILE A 117 -14.70 -1.36 -9.08
N PRO A 118 -13.65 -2.21 -9.20
CA PRO A 118 -12.72 -2.48 -8.09
C PRO A 118 -12.10 -1.22 -7.47
N GLN A 119 -11.73 -0.24 -8.30
CA GLN A 119 -11.14 1.04 -7.88
C GLN A 119 -12.14 1.89 -7.07
N ILE A 120 -13.43 1.82 -7.39
CA ILE A 120 -14.49 2.53 -6.66
C ILE A 120 -14.73 1.85 -5.30
N ARG A 121 -14.81 0.52 -5.27
CA ARG A 121 -14.98 -0.25 -4.02
C ARG A 121 -13.79 -0.12 -3.07
N SER A 122 -12.58 -0.02 -3.60
CA SER A 122 -11.37 0.14 -2.79
C SER A 122 -11.25 1.55 -2.20
N CYS A 123 -11.82 2.57 -2.85
CA CYS A 123 -11.86 3.95 -2.36
C CYS A 123 -12.60 4.07 -1.02
N LYS A 124 -12.18 5.00 -0.15
CA LYS A 124 -12.91 5.30 1.09
C LYS A 124 -14.24 6.00 0.75
N PRO A 125 -15.39 5.61 1.34
CA PRO A 125 -16.69 6.23 1.05
C PRO A 125 -16.72 7.75 1.26
N SER A 126 -16.09 8.22 2.34
CA SER A 126 -15.88 9.63 2.66
C SER A 126 -15.16 10.39 1.54
N MET A 127 -14.10 9.80 0.98
CA MET A 127 -13.31 10.37 -0.10
C MET A 127 -14.05 10.31 -1.45
N LEU A 128 -14.75 9.20 -1.72
CA LEU A 128 -15.55 9.05 -2.94
C LEU A 128 -16.65 10.12 -3.02
N LYS A 129 -17.30 10.41 -1.89
CA LYS A 129 -18.30 11.48 -1.80
C LYS A 129 -17.71 12.86 -2.14
N ILE A 130 -16.57 13.21 -1.55
CA ILE A 130 -15.87 14.48 -1.84
C ILE A 130 -15.54 14.59 -3.34
N ILE A 131 -15.06 13.51 -3.96
CA ILE A 131 -14.74 13.49 -5.39
C ILE A 131 -16.01 13.68 -6.23
N ALA A 132 -17.08 12.95 -5.92
CA ALA A 132 -18.35 13.06 -6.63
C ALA A 132 -18.95 14.46 -6.55
N GLU A 133 -18.96 15.06 -5.34
CA GLU A 133 -19.44 16.44 -5.12
C GLU A 133 -18.63 17.45 -5.91
N LYS A 134 -17.29 17.36 -5.89
CA LYS A 134 -16.42 18.28 -6.64
C LYS A 134 -16.63 18.17 -8.15
N LEU A 135 -16.66 16.95 -8.69
CA LEU A 135 -16.90 16.73 -10.12
C LEU A 135 -18.28 17.21 -10.56
N LYS A 136 -19.30 17.08 -9.71
CA LYS A 136 -20.66 17.54 -10.02
C LYS A 136 -20.78 19.07 -9.97
N THR A 137 -20.07 19.70 -9.04
CA THR A 137 -20.10 21.15 -8.83
C THR A 137 -19.30 21.90 -9.90
N ASP A 138 -18.16 21.35 -10.31
CA ASP A 138 -17.29 21.95 -11.31
C ASP A 138 -16.83 20.90 -12.33
N SER A 139 -17.36 21.01 -13.56
CA SER A 139 -17.01 20.12 -14.66
C SER A 139 -15.56 20.25 -15.12
N ASN A 140 -14.88 21.36 -14.78
CA ASN A 140 -13.48 21.59 -15.09
C ASN A 140 -12.54 21.07 -14.01
N TRP A 141 -13.05 20.62 -12.86
CA TRP A 141 -12.24 20.03 -11.80
C TRP A 141 -11.86 18.58 -12.15
N PRO A 142 -10.62 18.12 -11.85
CA PRO A 142 -9.45 18.93 -11.48
C PRO A 142 -9.02 19.87 -12.62
N THR A 143 -8.58 21.07 -12.27
CA THR A 143 -8.15 22.10 -13.20
C THR A 143 -7.07 21.56 -14.14
N ASN A 144 -7.25 21.74 -15.45
CA ASN A 144 -6.28 21.29 -16.46
C ASN A 144 -5.94 19.78 -16.38
N CYS A 145 -6.90 18.93 -15.99
CA CYS A 145 -6.68 17.48 -15.85
C CYS A 145 -6.12 16.81 -17.13
N ASP A 146 -6.51 17.33 -18.29
CA ASP A 146 -6.12 16.82 -19.60
C ASP A 146 -4.59 16.89 -19.80
N ALA A 147 -3.93 17.86 -19.16
CA ALA A 147 -2.47 17.97 -19.19
C ALA A 147 -1.74 16.76 -18.59
N LEU A 148 -2.40 15.95 -17.75
CA LEU A 148 -1.82 14.70 -17.23
C LEU A 148 -1.53 13.68 -18.35
N GLN A 149 -2.09 13.85 -19.55
CA GLN A 149 -1.74 13.04 -20.71
C GLN A 149 -0.40 13.46 -21.35
N ASN A 150 0.02 14.70 -21.15
CA ASN A 150 1.21 15.28 -21.77
C ASN A 150 2.47 14.88 -20.99
N ASN A 151 3.62 14.94 -21.64
CA ASN A 151 4.92 14.71 -20.97
C ASN A 151 5.47 15.97 -20.26
N ASN A 152 4.81 17.12 -20.39
CA ASN A 152 5.22 18.36 -19.76
C ASN A 152 4.73 18.44 -18.32
N THR A 153 5.61 18.10 -17.37
CA THR A 153 5.28 18.01 -15.94
C THR A 153 4.92 19.34 -15.29
N TRP A 154 5.23 20.47 -15.94
CA TRP A 154 4.84 21.80 -15.46
C TRP A 154 3.32 22.00 -15.53
N GLU A 155 2.69 21.51 -16.60
CA GLU A 155 1.24 21.65 -16.82
C GLU A 155 0.41 20.79 -15.86
N TRP A 156 1.02 19.76 -15.25
CA TRP A 156 0.35 18.87 -14.30
C TRP A 156 0.05 19.54 -12.95
N ARG A 157 0.70 20.67 -12.64
CA ARG A 157 0.72 21.24 -11.29
C ARG A 157 -0.66 21.63 -10.78
N ASP A 158 -1.51 22.15 -11.65
CA ASP A 158 -2.86 22.58 -11.28
C ASP A 158 -3.73 21.37 -10.96
N ALA A 159 -3.79 20.40 -11.89
CA ALA A 159 -4.52 19.15 -11.69
C ALA A 159 -4.06 18.40 -10.44
N LEU A 160 -2.74 18.22 -10.29
CA LEU A 160 -2.17 17.55 -9.11
C LEU A 160 -2.39 18.36 -7.83
N GLY A 161 -2.39 19.69 -7.89
CA GLY A 161 -2.72 20.55 -6.75
C GLY A 161 -4.13 20.30 -6.25
N ASP A 162 -5.09 20.35 -7.15
CA ASP A 162 -6.51 20.10 -6.87
C ASP A 162 -6.76 18.70 -6.31
N ILE A 163 -6.11 17.68 -6.89
CA ILE A 163 -6.26 16.28 -6.46
C ILE A 163 -5.58 16.05 -5.11
N ILE A 164 -4.38 16.59 -4.89
CA ILE A 164 -3.65 16.39 -3.63
C ILE A 164 -4.35 17.15 -2.47
N GLU A 165 -5.11 18.21 -2.77
CA GLU A 165 -5.83 18.95 -1.74
C GLU A 165 -6.91 18.11 -1.04
N ILE A 166 -7.51 17.14 -1.71
CA ILE A 166 -8.48 16.22 -1.09
C ILE A 166 -7.84 15.06 -0.33
N LEU A 167 -6.52 14.89 -0.44
CA LEU A 167 -5.80 13.81 0.24
C LEU A 167 -5.53 14.16 1.70
N GLU A 168 -5.70 13.17 2.59
CA GLU A 168 -5.40 13.26 4.02
C GLU A 168 -3.88 13.18 4.28
N TYR A 169 -3.11 14.08 3.67
CA TYR A 169 -1.66 14.13 3.81
C TYR A 169 -1.19 15.52 4.21
N HIS A 170 -0.21 15.58 5.11
CA HIS A 170 0.24 16.86 5.70
C HIS A 170 1.23 17.62 4.81
N ARG A 171 2.06 16.92 4.01
CA ARG A 171 3.07 17.53 3.12
C ARG A 171 2.61 17.64 1.67
N LYS A 172 1.39 18.14 1.44
CA LYS A 172 0.75 18.27 0.10
C LYS A 172 1.63 18.97 -0.93
N GLY A 173 2.20 20.13 -0.59
CA GLY A 173 3.05 20.89 -1.50
C GLY A 173 4.29 20.10 -1.97
N HIS A 174 4.99 19.46 -1.04
CA HIS A 174 6.15 18.62 -1.33
C HIS A 174 5.77 17.42 -2.20
N LEU A 175 4.67 16.75 -1.87
CA LEU A 175 4.15 15.63 -2.65
C LEU A 175 3.85 16.05 -4.10
N ARG A 176 3.28 17.24 -4.31
CA ARG A 176 3.01 17.78 -5.65
C ARG A 176 4.30 17.97 -6.45
N TYR A 177 5.32 18.61 -5.86
CA TYR A 177 6.61 18.79 -6.53
C TYR A 177 7.28 17.46 -6.86
N TYR A 178 7.25 16.52 -5.92
CA TYR A 178 7.78 15.18 -6.13
C TYR A 178 7.03 14.41 -7.23
N ALA A 179 5.69 14.46 -7.25
CA ALA A 179 4.88 13.80 -8.27
C ALA A 179 5.24 14.27 -9.70
N CYS A 180 5.50 15.57 -9.89
CA CYS A 180 6.05 16.07 -11.15
C CYS A 180 7.44 15.51 -11.45
N ALA A 181 8.36 15.53 -10.48
CA ALA A 181 9.74 15.10 -10.66
C ALA A 181 9.89 13.59 -10.93
N CYS A 182 9.12 12.76 -10.23
CA CYS A 182 9.23 11.29 -10.27
C CYS A 182 8.92 10.68 -11.64
N SER A 183 8.22 11.41 -12.52
CA SER A 183 8.02 11.03 -13.93
C SER A 183 9.31 10.78 -14.72
N ASN A 184 10.42 11.37 -14.28
CA ASN A 184 11.75 11.14 -14.87
C ASN A 184 12.56 10.10 -14.07
N GLY A 185 11.96 9.43 -13.08
CA GLY A 185 12.62 8.52 -12.15
C GLY A 185 13.33 7.36 -12.84
N TRP A 186 12.81 6.87 -13.96
CA TRP A 186 13.50 5.86 -14.77
C TRP A 186 14.69 6.43 -15.56
N LYS A 187 14.57 7.67 -16.07
CA LYS A 187 15.63 8.33 -16.87
C LYS A 187 16.78 8.84 -16.00
N MET A 188 16.48 9.27 -14.77
CA MET A 188 17.44 9.80 -13.82
C MET A 188 17.95 8.72 -12.86
N THR A 189 19.07 8.99 -12.19
CA THR A 189 19.50 8.29 -10.98
C THR A 189 18.80 8.89 -9.76
N ILE A 190 18.77 8.17 -8.63
CA ILE A 190 18.20 8.71 -7.38
C ILE A 190 18.90 10.02 -6.97
N LYS A 191 20.21 10.13 -7.18
CA LYS A 191 20.98 11.35 -6.91
C LYS A 191 20.54 12.52 -7.79
N GLU A 192 20.32 12.28 -9.07
CA GLU A 192 19.84 13.31 -10.01
C GLU A 192 18.40 13.73 -9.67
N LEU A 193 17.51 12.77 -9.38
CA LEU A 193 16.15 13.05 -8.94
C LEU A 193 16.16 13.88 -7.64
N TYR A 194 16.99 13.52 -6.67
CA TYR A 194 17.19 14.29 -5.44
C TYR A 194 17.63 15.73 -5.73
N ASN A 195 18.57 15.93 -6.66
CA ASN A 195 19.01 17.27 -7.05
C ASN A 195 17.88 18.14 -7.62
N THR A 196 16.85 17.56 -8.23
CA THR A 196 15.70 18.34 -8.73
C THR A 196 14.70 18.74 -7.64
N VAL A 197 14.72 18.08 -6.48
CA VAL A 197 13.73 18.27 -5.42
C VAL A 197 14.31 18.86 -4.12
N LYS A 198 15.63 18.80 -3.94
CA LYS A 198 16.32 19.24 -2.70
C LYS A 198 16.01 20.69 -2.30
N ASP A 199 15.86 21.59 -3.29
CA ASP A 199 15.64 23.01 -3.04
C ASP A 199 14.22 23.29 -2.50
N TYR A 200 13.33 22.30 -2.61
CA TYR A 200 12.00 22.29 -1.99
C TYR A 200 12.00 21.66 -0.59
N GLY A 201 13.16 21.38 0.00
CA GLY A 201 13.27 20.77 1.34
C GLY A 201 12.90 19.27 1.38
N ILE A 202 13.01 18.57 0.25
CA ILE A 202 12.73 17.13 0.13
C ILE A 202 14.03 16.35 0.37
N THR A 203 14.02 15.45 1.35
CA THR A 203 15.16 14.60 1.71
C THR A 203 15.20 13.30 0.88
N TYR A 204 16.27 12.50 1.01
CA TYR A 204 16.31 11.16 0.39
C TYR A 204 15.23 10.22 0.92
N GLU A 205 14.95 10.24 2.23
CA GLU A 205 13.87 9.41 2.82
C GLU A 205 12.48 9.85 2.34
N ASP A 206 12.31 11.15 2.12
CA ASP A 206 11.08 11.71 1.57
C ASP A 206 10.82 11.20 0.14
N ILE A 207 11.87 11.00 -0.67
CA ILE A 207 11.73 10.46 -2.03
C ILE A 207 11.04 9.11 -1.99
N PHE A 208 11.51 8.17 -1.16
CA PHE A 208 10.89 6.84 -1.07
C PHE A 208 9.49 6.90 -0.47
N THR A 209 9.28 7.77 0.52
CA THR A 209 7.97 7.97 1.14
C THR A 209 6.95 8.52 0.15
N PHE A 210 7.32 9.55 -0.61
CA PHE A 210 6.46 10.15 -1.62
C PHE A 210 6.28 9.24 -2.84
N GLU A 211 7.29 8.46 -3.24
CA GLU A 211 7.16 7.47 -4.31
C GLU A 211 6.08 6.45 -3.99
N ARG A 212 6.11 5.89 -2.78
CA ARG A 212 5.08 4.98 -2.30
C ARG A 212 3.72 5.67 -2.30
N TYR A 213 3.65 6.91 -1.81
CA TYR A 213 2.39 7.65 -1.76
C TYR A 213 1.83 7.95 -3.16
N VAL A 214 2.68 8.29 -4.14
CA VAL A 214 2.30 8.49 -5.53
C VAL A 214 1.77 7.18 -6.14
N SER A 215 2.47 6.08 -5.89
CA SER A 215 2.19 4.77 -6.49
C SER A 215 0.93 4.10 -5.97
N PHE A 216 0.57 4.33 -4.69
CA PHE A 216 -0.59 3.69 -4.08
C PHE A 216 -1.76 4.66 -3.84
N ASN A 217 -1.52 5.81 -3.21
CA ASN A 217 -2.58 6.72 -2.78
C ASN A 217 -3.01 7.64 -3.90
N LEU A 218 -2.07 8.39 -4.48
CA LEU A 218 -2.38 9.37 -5.53
C LEU A 218 -2.92 8.69 -6.79
N SER A 219 -2.25 7.64 -7.27
CA SER A 219 -2.68 6.86 -8.44
C SER A 219 -4.12 6.35 -8.29
N SER A 220 -4.48 5.79 -7.13
CA SER A 220 -5.81 5.27 -6.84
C SER A 220 -6.88 6.36 -6.89
N ILE A 221 -6.60 7.55 -6.35
CA ILE A 221 -7.55 8.66 -6.37
C ILE A 221 -7.70 9.25 -7.76
N ILE A 222 -6.62 9.37 -8.53
CA ILE A 222 -6.70 9.77 -9.93
C ILE A 222 -7.49 8.75 -10.75
N ALA A 223 -7.36 7.45 -10.45
CA ALA A 223 -8.15 6.41 -11.10
C ALA A 223 -9.66 6.58 -10.85
N VAL A 224 -10.04 6.82 -9.59
CA VAL A 224 -11.43 7.09 -9.20
C VAL A 224 -11.97 8.33 -9.89
N ILE A 225 -11.20 9.42 -9.90
CA ILE A 225 -11.56 10.66 -10.59
C ILE A 225 -11.78 10.40 -12.09
N ASN A 226 -10.86 9.69 -12.75
CA ASN A 226 -10.97 9.35 -14.17
C ASN A 226 -12.26 8.56 -14.45
N ILE A 227 -12.57 7.54 -13.65
CA ILE A 227 -13.78 6.72 -13.83
C ILE A 227 -15.04 7.58 -13.74
N ILE A 228 -15.21 8.36 -12.67
CA ILE A 228 -16.41 9.16 -12.46
C ILE A 228 -16.51 10.27 -13.52
N ARG A 229 -15.38 10.90 -13.86
CA ARG A 229 -15.36 11.97 -14.86
C ARG A 229 -15.70 11.46 -16.26
N GLN A 230 -15.27 10.28 -16.65
CA GLN A 230 -15.63 9.66 -17.93
C GLN A 230 -17.14 9.33 -18.01
N GLU A 231 -17.75 8.92 -16.90
CA GLU A 231 -19.19 8.64 -16.84
C GLU A 231 -20.06 9.91 -16.83
N LEU A 232 -19.61 10.95 -16.11
CA LEU A 232 -20.32 12.24 -16.07
C LEU A 232 -20.13 13.05 -17.37
N TYR A 233 -18.94 12.95 -17.97
CA TYR A 233 -18.52 13.74 -19.12
C TYR A 233 -17.83 12.83 -20.15
N PRO A 234 -18.58 12.15 -21.04
CA PRO A 234 -18.02 11.17 -21.99
C PRO A 234 -16.97 11.72 -22.96
N ASN A 235 -17.00 13.03 -23.23
CA ASN A 235 -16.02 13.71 -24.10
C ASN A 235 -14.76 14.17 -23.35
N SER A 236 -14.65 13.91 -22.05
CA SER A 236 -13.48 14.29 -21.27
C SER A 236 -12.25 13.45 -21.64
N SER A 237 -11.07 14.02 -21.44
CA SER A 237 -9.81 13.32 -21.70
C SER A 237 -9.60 12.14 -20.75
N ASN A 238 -9.31 10.97 -21.31
CA ASN A 238 -9.05 9.76 -20.52
C ASN A 238 -7.60 9.73 -20.03
N ILE A 239 -7.39 9.88 -18.73
CA ILE A 239 -6.06 9.94 -18.10
C ILE A 239 -5.58 8.58 -17.57
N ALA A 240 -6.17 7.46 -18.01
CA ALA A 240 -5.80 6.11 -17.58
C ALA A 240 -4.30 5.79 -17.78
N ASN A 241 -3.66 6.31 -18.83
CA ASN A 241 -2.22 6.15 -19.04
C ASN A 241 -1.39 6.83 -17.93
N PHE A 242 -1.83 7.98 -17.42
CA PHE A 242 -1.18 8.63 -16.29
C PHE A 242 -1.33 7.79 -15.02
N VAL A 243 -2.54 7.28 -14.76
CA VAL A 243 -2.82 6.38 -13.64
C VAL A 243 -1.90 5.16 -13.69
N TYR A 244 -1.77 4.55 -14.87
CA TYR A 244 -0.88 3.41 -15.10
C TYR A 244 0.57 3.72 -14.76
N LYS A 245 1.12 4.81 -15.32
CA LYS A 245 2.48 5.25 -15.02
C LYS A 245 2.67 5.55 -13.55
N ALA A 246 1.76 6.32 -12.94
CA ALA A 246 1.83 6.67 -11.52
C ALA A 246 1.80 5.43 -10.62
N SER A 247 0.94 4.45 -10.91
CA SER A 247 0.84 3.20 -10.14
C SER A 247 2.11 2.34 -10.18
N ASN A 248 2.94 2.48 -11.22
CA ASN A 248 4.23 1.82 -11.37
C ASN A 248 5.40 2.74 -10.97
N ALA A 249 5.18 3.77 -10.15
CA ALA A 249 6.21 4.77 -9.77
C ALA A 249 6.91 5.45 -10.98
N PHE A 250 6.21 5.55 -12.12
CA PHE A 250 6.75 6.00 -13.41
C PHE A 250 7.96 5.19 -13.92
N LEU A 251 8.11 3.95 -13.43
CA LEU A 251 9.01 2.96 -13.97
C LEU A 251 8.29 2.13 -15.04
N PRO A 252 9.03 1.45 -15.93
CA PRO A 252 8.46 0.36 -16.70
C PRO A 252 7.83 -0.69 -15.78
N LYS A 253 6.67 -1.24 -16.16
CA LYS A 253 5.93 -2.26 -15.39
C LYS A 253 6.82 -3.40 -14.91
N ILE A 254 7.61 -3.95 -15.83
CA ILE A 254 8.54 -5.04 -15.53
C ILE A 254 9.59 -4.62 -14.50
N VAL A 255 10.11 -3.40 -14.58
CA VAL A 255 11.10 -2.90 -13.62
C VAL A 255 10.48 -2.75 -12.23
N PHE A 256 9.28 -2.19 -12.14
CA PHE A 256 8.55 -2.05 -10.87
C PHE A 256 8.31 -3.43 -10.23
N GLN A 257 7.86 -4.41 -11.02
CA GLN A 257 7.69 -5.79 -10.57
C GLN A 257 9.02 -6.43 -10.14
N LEU A 258 10.09 -6.23 -10.89
CA LEU A 258 11.41 -6.78 -10.55
C LEU A 258 11.94 -6.26 -9.20
N GLU A 259 11.62 -5.02 -8.82
CA GLU A 259 11.96 -4.50 -7.49
C GLU A 259 11.24 -5.26 -6.37
N GLU A 260 9.97 -5.63 -6.57
CA GLU A 260 9.22 -6.48 -5.63
C GLU A 260 9.83 -7.90 -5.54
N TYR A 261 10.41 -8.40 -6.63
CA TYR A 261 11.17 -9.65 -6.67
C TYR A 261 12.61 -9.51 -6.13
N GLY A 262 13.00 -8.32 -5.68
CA GLY A 262 14.30 -8.07 -5.04
C GLY A 262 15.43 -7.70 -6.00
N LEU A 263 15.14 -7.30 -7.23
CA LEU A 263 16.11 -6.72 -8.16
C LEU A 263 15.93 -5.18 -8.22
N PRO A 264 16.81 -4.39 -7.59
CA PRO A 264 16.69 -2.93 -7.56
C PRO A 264 16.75 -2.31 -8.96
N ARG A 265 15.99 -1.23 -9.20
CA ARG A 265 15.94 -0.55 -10.50
C ARG A 265 17.29 -0.09 -11.02
N MET A 266 18.26 0.20 -10.14
CA MET A 266 19.61 0.60 -10.54
C MET A 266 20.31 -0.51 -11.32
N ILE A 267 20.14 -1.77 -10.89
CA ILE A 267 20.70 -2.93 -11.58
C ILE A 267 19.88 -3.23 -12.83
N SER A 268 18.56 -3.18 -12.75
CA SER A 268 17.65 -3.29 -13.89
C SER A 268 18.00 -2.30 -15.01
N LYS A 269 18.33 -1.05 -14.66
CA LYS A 269 18.74 -0.02 -15.62
C LYS A 269 20.07 -0.35 -16.30
N LYS A 270 21.03 -0.91 -15.56
CA LYS A 270 22.29 -1.38 -16.15
C LYS A 270 22.05 -2.54 -17.12
N ILE A 271 21.12 -3.44 -16.82
CA ILE A 271 20.71 -4.55 -17.70
C ILE A 271 20.04 -4.03 -18.98
N GLN A 272 19.09 -3.10 -18.87
CA GLN A 272 18.42 -2.43 -20.00
C GLN A 272 19.46 -1.73 -20.90
N ASN A 273 20.34 -0.92 -20.30
CA ASN A 273 21.36 -0.17 -21.04
C ASN A 273 22.40 -1.07 -21.73
N ALA A 274 22.65 -2.25 -21.19
CA ALA A 274 23.52 -3.25 -21.81
C ALA A 274 22.83 -4.01 -22.96
N GLY A 275 21.53 -3.79 -23.20
CA GLY A 275 20.75 -4.45 -24.24
C GLY A 275 20.54 -5.95 -24.02
N LEU A 276 20.66 -6.41 -22.76
CA LEU A 276 20.60 -7.83 -22.42
C LEU A 276 19.16 -8.34 -22.34
N ILE A 277 18.28 -7.53 -21.76
CA ILE A 277 16.85 -7.79 -21.59
C ILE A 277 16.14 -6.47 -21.83
N ASN A 278 15.12 -6.45 -22.69
CA ASN A 278 14.28 -5.27 -22.88
C ASN A 278 13.20 -5.21 -21.79
N LEU A 279 13.46 -4.41 -20.76
CA LEU A 279 12.60 -4.16 -19.59
C LEU A 279 11.59 -3.02 -19.82
N GLU A 280 11.69 -2.30 -20.95
CA GLU A 280 10.75 -1.25 -21.36
C GLU A 280 9.62 -1.79 -22.24
N ASP A 281 9.65 -3.08 -22.60
CA ASP A 281 8.59 -3.74 -23.37
C ASP A 281 7.39 -4.07 -22.47
N ASP A 282 6.37 -3.21 -22.56
CA ASP A 282 5.17 -3.31 -21.74
C ASP A 282 4.28 -4.52 -22.10
N SER A 283 4.50 -5.12 -23.27
CA SER A 283 3.77 -6.32 -23.72
C SER A 283 4.25 -7.61 -23.04
N LYS A 284 5.44 -7.59 -22.44
CA LYS A 284 5.97 -8.76 -21.75
C LYS A 284 5.31 -8.96 -20.39
N GLU A 285 5.21 -10.23 -20.00
CA GLU A 285 4.90 -10.66 -18.65
C GLU A 285 6.18 -10.93 -17.87
N ILE A 286 6.13 -10.72 -16.55
CA ILE A 286 7.29 -10.93 -15.67
C ILE A 286 7.87 -12.35 -15.77
N THR A 287 7.02 -13.36 -16.00
CA THR A 287 7.44 -14.76 -16.16
C THR A 287 8.35 -14.95 -17.37
N ILE A 288 8.08 -14.27 -18.49
CA ILE A 288 8.92 -14.33 -19.70
C ILE A 288 10.28 -13.70 -19.40
N VAL A 289 10.28 -12.56 -18.72
CA VAL A 289 11.50 -11.86 -18.33
C VAL A 289 12.34 -12.72 -17.37
N ILE A 290 11.72 -13.40 -16.40
CA ILE A 290 12.39 -14.37 -15.52
C ILE A 290 13.00 -15.53 -16.30
N GLN A 291 12.34 -16.02 -17.36
CA GLN A 291 12.89 -17.05 -18.24
C GLN A 291 14.10 -16.54 -19.04
N GLU A 292 14.05 -15.30 -19.53
CA GLU A 292 15.19 -14.64 -20.20
C GLU A 292 16.39 -14.55 -19.24
N PHE A 293 16.17 -14.10 -18.00
CA PHE A 293 17.21 -14.10 -16.95
C PHE A 293 17.85 -15.49 -16.76
N ASN A 294 17.03 -16.53 -16.60
CA ASN A 294 17.50 -17.90 -16.41
C ASN A 294 18.26 -18.45 -17.63
N THR A 295 17.85 -18.08 -18.84
CA THR A 295 18.48 -18.51 -20.10
C THR A 295 19.84 -17.83 -20.31
N ILE A 296 19.94 -16.54 -19.99
CA ILE A 296 21.19 -15.79 -20.10
C ILE A 296 22.20 -16.25 -19.03
N GLY A 297 21.73 -16.45 -17.80
CA GLY A 297 22.55 -16.91 -16.69
C GLY A 297 23.42 -15.82 -16.05
N ILE A 298 23.76 -16.02 -14.77
CA ILE A 298 24.48 -15.03 -13.95
C ILE A 298 25.87 -14.68 -14.50
N GLU A 299 26.62 -15.66 -15.01
CA GLU A 299 27.99 -15.48 -15.50
C GLU A 299 28.04 -14.53 -16.70
N TYR A 300 27.11 -14.68 -17.64
CA TYR A 300 27.02 -13.81 -18.81
C TYR A 300 26.56 -12.40 -18.43
N LEU A 301 25.59 -12.28 -17.51
CA LEU A 301 25.15 -10.99 -16.98
C LEU A 301 26.31 -10.23 -16.31
N GLU A 302 27.08 -10.87 -15.44
CA GLU A 302 28.22 -10.23 -14.79
C GLU A 302 29.32 -9.80 -15.75
N GLN A 303 29.51 -10.52 -16.87
CA GLN A 303 30.52 -10.19 -17.87
C GLN A 303 30.09 -9.01 -18.76
N LYS A 304 28.81 -8.93 -19.12
CA LYS A 304 28.30 -7.95 -20.09
C LYS A 304 27.80 -6.66 -19.47
N ILE A 305 27.37 -6.67 -18.21
CA ILE A 305 26.90 -5.45 -17.55
C ILE A 305 28.10 -4.58 -17.17
N PRO A 306 28.22 -3.35 -17.72
CA PRO A 306 29.33 -2.46 -17.39
C PRO A 306 29.21 -1.94 -15.95
N ASN A 307 30.35 -1.71 -15.30
CA ASN A 307 30.44 -1.09 -13.98
C ASN A 307 29.58 -1.77 -12.90
N LEU A 308 29.56 -3.11 -12.89
CA LEU A 308 28.87 -3.89 -11.86
C LEU A 308 29.77 -4.02 -10.62
N HIS A 309 29.45 -3.29 -9.56
CA HIS A 309 30.22 -3.33 -8.31
C HIS A 309 30.03 -4.64 -7.56
N SER A 310 30.90 -4.93 -6.59
CA SER A 310 30.81 -6.15 -5.77
C SER A 310 29.44 -6.31 -5.10
N PHE A 311 28.86 -5.21 -4.63
CA PHE A 311 27.51 -5.21 -4.05
C PHE A 311 26.40 -5.47 -5.08
N ASP A 312 26.51 -4.91 -6.29
CA ASP A 312 25.56 -5.18 -7.37
C ASP A 312 25.59 -6.67 -7.77
N LYS A 313 26.80 -7.27 -7.85
CA LYS A 313 26.98 -8.70 -8.11
C LYS A 313 26.33 -9.55 -7.02
N TYR A 314 26.49 -9.17 -5.76
CA TYR A 314 25.85 -9.85 -4.64
C TYR A 314 24.33 -9.86 -4.78
N ILE A 315 23.72 -8.70 -5.06
CA ILE A 315 22.26 -8.60 -5.24
C ILE A 315 21.82 -9.41 -6.46
N LEU A 316 22.50 -9.27 -7.59
CA LEU A 316 22.16 -9.99 -8.82
C LEU A 316 22.23 -11.50 -8.62
N LYS A 317 23.27 -12.00 -7.93
CA LYS A 317 23.41 -13.42 -7.60
C LYS A 317 22.30 -13.90 -6.67
N HIS A 318 21.94 -13.10 -5.66
CA HIS A 318 20.83 -13.41 -4.76
C HIS A 318 19.49 -13.50 -5.52
N PHE A 319 19.20 -12.51 -6.37
CA PHE A 319 18.02 -12.50 -7.25
C PHE A 319 17.98 -13.73 -8.17
N MET A 320 19.08 -14.02 -8.89
CA MET A 320 19.18 -15.17 -9.79
C MET A 320 18.96 -16.51 -9.07
N ASN A 321 19.45 -16.65 -7.83
CA ASN A 321 19.20 -17.84 -7.03
C ASN A 321 17.73 -17.98 -6.62
N GLY A 322 17.06 -16.86 -6.30
CA GLY A 322 15.63 -16.84 -5.95
C GLY A 322 14.73 -17.29 -7.10
N ILE A 323 15.00 -16.82 -8.33
CA ILE A 323 14.14 -17.10 -9.48
C ILE A 323 14.40 -18.48 -10.13
N ARG A 324 15.53 -19.13 -9.83
CA ARG A 324 15.85 -20.49 -10.32
C ARG A 324 14.89 -21.57 -9.83
N CYS A 325 14.24 -21.38 -8.68
CA CYS A 325 13.29 -22.35 -8.12
C CYS A 325 11.91 -22.30 -8.80
N ILE A 326 11.58 -21.25 -9.56
CA ILE A 326 10.24 -21.04 -10.12
C ILE A 326 10.01 -21.94 -11.35
N THR A 327 11.08 -22.40 -12.02
CA THR A 327 11.01 -23.28 -13.20
C THR A 327 10.86 -24.77 -12.87
N THR A 328 11.02 -25.20 -11.61
CA THR A 328 10.93 -26.63 -11.24
C THR A 328 9.53 -27.08 -10.82
N ASN A 329 8.59 -26.16 -10.55
CA ASN A 329 7.24 -26.49 -10.07
C ASN A 329 6.11 -26.48 -11.13
N GLN A 330 6.44 -26.52 -12.43
CA GLN A 330 5.45 -26.66 -13.51
C GLN A 330 5.35 -28.07 -14.11
N LYS A 331 5.87 -29.09 -13.43
CA LYS A 331 5.57 -30.49 -13.77
C LYS A 331 5.29 -31.28 -12.51
N ASN A 332 4.01 -31.46 -12.21
CA ASN A 332 3.38 -32.74 -11.88
C ASN A 332 1.86 -32.58 -11.89
#